data_AF-A0A842Q6I4-F1
#
_entry.id   AF-A0A842Q6I4-F1
#
_cell.length_a   1.000
_cell.length_b   1.000
_cell.length_c   1.000
_cell.angle_alpha   90.00
_cell.angle_beta   90.00
_cell.angle_gamma   90.00
#
_symmetry.space_group_name_H-M   'P 1'
#
loop_
_entity.id
_entity.type
_entity.pdbx_description
1 polymer ?
#
loop_
_entity_poly.entity_id
_entity_poly.type
_entity_poly.pdbx_seq_one_letter_code
_entity_poly.pdbx_strand_id
1 'polypeptide(L)'
;LLDIRMPRLNGLQLFYRIKAVSPNTNIVFCSALDIAEELTSILPGISHHHIMKKPMRREDFISKIKTAVINNHPVHFDSLSA
;
A
#
# COMPACT_ATOMS: atom_id res chain seq x y z
N LEU A 1 -0.88 -5.05 -6.15
CA LEU A 1 0.42 -4.34 -6.12
C LEU A 1 0.26 -3.00 -6.80
N LEU A 2 0.79 -1.93 -6.22
CA LEU A 2 0.58 -0.57 -6.71
C LEU A 2 1.85 0.27 -6.61
N ASP A 3 2.27 0.90 -7.69
CA ASP A 3 3.37 1.86 -7.65
C ASP A 3 2.88 3.21 -7.14
N ILE A 4 3.64 3.86 -6.26
CA ILE A 4 3.30 5.22 -5.80
C ILE A 4 3.57 6.24 -6.90
N ARG A 5 4.71 6.13 -7.57
CA ARG A 5 5.15 7.11 -8.56
C ARG A 5 4.78 6.63 -9.95
N MET A 6 3.58 6.98 -10.39
CA MET A 6 3.07 6.71 -11.73
C MET A 6 2.83 8.01 -12.50
N PRO A 7 3.06 8.04 -13.83
CA PRO A 7 2.75 9.20 -14.66
C PRO A 7 1.22 9.38 -14.77
N ARG A 8 0.78 10.65 -14.84
CA ARG A 8 -0.62 11.11 -14.98
C ARG A 8 -1.52 10.90 -13.74
N LEU A 9 -1.54 9.70 -13.17
CA LEU A 9 -2.32 9.36 -11.98
C LEU A 9 -1.39 8.79 -10.93
N ASN A 10 -1.26 9.44 -9.77
CA ASN A 10 -0.38 8.94 -8.73
C ASN A 10 -0.98 7.71 -8.02
N GLY A 11 -0.14 6.87 -7.42
CA GLY A 11 -0.58 5.64 -6.77
C GLY A 11 -1.51 5.87 -5.59
N LEU A 12 -1.42 7.01 -4.90
CA LEU A 12 -2.31 7.32 -3.77
C LEU A 12 -3.73 7.65 -4.25
N GLN A 13 -3.84 8.46 -5.30
CA GLN A 13 -5.11 8.77 -5.95
C GLN A 13 -5.76 7.49 -6.48
N LEU A 14 -4.98 6.58 -7.08
CA LEU A 14 -5.50 5.30 -7.52
C LEU A 14 -5.93 4.42 -6.33
N PHE A 15 -5.17 4.39 -5.24
CA PHE A 15 -5.54 3.69 -4.01
C PHE A 15 -6.91 4.11 -3.49
N TYR A 16 -7.16 5.42 -3.35
CA TYR A 16 -8.46 5.92 -2.91
C TYR A 16 -9.59 5.52 -3.87
N ARG A 17 -9.36 5.59 -5.18
CA ARG A 17 -10.36 5.16 -6.17
C ARG A 17 -10.67 3.66 -6.08
N ILE A 18 -9.64 2.82 -5.91
CA ILE A 18 -9.83 1.38 -5.73
C ILE A 18 -10.61 1.13 -4.44
N LYS A 19 -10.25 1.78 -3.32
CA LYS A 19 -10.90 1.60 -2.03
C LYS A 19 -12.34 2.08 -2.02
N ALA A 20 -12.69 3.12 -2.78
CA ALA A 20 -14.06 3.57 -2.94
C ALA A 20 -14.95 2.54 -3.67
N VAL A 21 -14.38 1.79 -4.64
CA VAL A 21 -15.11 0.77 -5.42
C VAL A 21 -15.06 -0.60 -4.74
N SER A 22 -13.94 -0.93 -4.11
CA SER A 22 -13.69 -2.21 -3.46
C SER A 22 -12.86 -2.00 -2.17
N PRO A 23 -13.54 -1.69 -1.05
CA PRO A 23 -12.87 -1.40 0.23
C PRO A 23 -11.99 -2.56 0.71
N ASN A 24 -12.39 -3.80 0.41
CA ASN A 24 -11.71 -5.01 0.87
C ASN A 24 -10.50 -5.40 -0.01
N THR A 25 -10.22 -4.67 -1.09
CA THR A 25 -9.04 -4.96 -1.92
C THR A 25 -7.76 -4.75 -1.12
N ASN A 26 -6.93 -5.79 -1.05
CA ASN A 26 -5.60 -5.71 -0.45
C ASN A 26 -4.62 -5.04 -1.42
N ILE A 27 -3.98 -3.97 -0.96
CA ILE A 27 -3.06 -3.16 -1.76
C ILE A 27 -1.72 -3.12 -1.04
N VAL A 28 -0.68 -3.55 -1.75
CA VAL A 28 0.70 -3.39 -1.34
C VAL A 28 1.35 -2.36 -2.26
N PHE A 29 1.83 -1.27 -1.67
CA PHE A 29 2.55 -0.19 -2.33
C PHE A 29 3.99 -0.59 -2.62
N CYS A 30 4.49 -0.15 -3.76
CA CYS A 30 5.87 -0.25 -4.17
C CYS A 30 6.44 1.19 -4.27
N SER A 31 7.40 1.54 -3.42
CA SER A 31 7.88 2.92 -3.20
C SER A 31 9.40 3.04 -3.11
N ALA A 32 9.90 4.27 -3.03
CA ALA A 32 11.19 4.58 -2.43
C ALA A 32 11.06 4.70 -0.89
N LEU A 33 12.17 4.58 -0.15
CA LEU A 33 12.17 4.66 1.33
C LEU A 33 11.54 5.96 1.83
N ASP A 34 11.92 7.07 1.22
CA ASP A 34 11.57 8.42 1.69
C ASP A 34 10.06 8.68 1.71
N ILE A 35 9.30 7.98 0.86
CA ILE A 35 7.83 8.12 0.81
C ILE A 35 7.15 7.12 1.76
N ALA A 36 7.81 6.01 2.11
CA ALA A 36 7.19 4.99 2.94
C ALA A 36 6.85 5.51 4.34
N GLU A 37 7.75 6.29 4.93
CA GLU A 37 7.57 6.90 6.25
C GLU A 37 6.43 7.92 6.24
N GLU A 38 6.41 8.81 5.24
CA GLU A 38 5.36 9.79 5.03
C GLU A 38 3.99 9.13 4.85
N LEU A 39 3.89 8.03 4.11
CA LEU A 39 2.61 7.33 3.96
C LEU A 39 2.12 6.70 5.25
N THR A 40 3.01 6.11 6.03
CA THR A 40 2.61 5.50 7.31
C THR A 40 2.17 6.53 8.35
N SER A 41 2.60 7.80 8.24
CA SER A 41 2.15 8.86 9.13
C SER A 41 0.82 9.50 8.68
N ILE A 42 0.55 9.54 7.36
CA ILE A 42 -0.64 10.19 6.81
C ILE A 42 -1.83 9.23 6.71
N LEU A 43 -1.60 7.93 6.48
CA LEU A 43 -2.65 6.97 6.16
C LEU A 43 -2.88 5.99 7.32
N PRO A 44 -3.88 6.27 8.20
CA PRO A 44 -4.21 5.35 9.27
C PRO A 44 -4.61 3.98 8.69
N GLY A 45 -4.05 2.92 9.26
CA GLY A 45 -4.26 1.54 8.80
C GLY A 45 -3.27 1.05 7.73
N ILE A 46 -2.46 1.94 7.14
CA ILE A 46 -1.30 1.52 6.33
C ILE A 46 -0.09 1.38 7.25
N SER A 47 0.38 0.15 7.39
CA SER A 47 1.64 -0.18 8.06
C SER A 47 2.77 -0.45 7.06
N HIS A 48 4.01 -0.53 7.54
CA HIS A 48 5.16 -0.90 6.71
C HIS A 48 5.02 -2.24 5.99
N HIS A 49 4.15 -3.14 6.45
CA HIS A 49 3.85 -4.40 5.74
C HIS A 49 3.15 -4.18 4.40
N HIS A 50 2.43 -3.07 4.26
CA HIS A 50 1.76 -2.67 3.04
C HIS A 50 2.68 -1.91 2.09
N ILE A 51 3.97 -1.75 2.42
CA ILE A 51 4.93 -0.97 1.63
C ILE A 51 6.17 -1.80 1.29
N MET A 52 6.59 -1.71 0.03
CA MET A 52 7.76 -2.38 -0.54
C MET A 52 8.72 -1.37 -1.12
N LYS A 53 9.93 -1.29 -0.56
CA LYS A 53 10.99 -0.38 -1.01
C LYS A 53 11.66 -0.93 -2.27
N LYS A 54 11.90 -0.06 -3.25
CA LYS A 54 12.70 -0.32 -4.44
C LYS A 54 14.13 0.23 -4.30
N PRO A 55 15.13 -0.40 -4.94
CA PRO A 55 15.06 -1.72 -5.55
C PRO A 55 14.95 -2.82 -4.47
N MET A 56 14.37 -3.96 -4.82
CA MET A 56 14.15 -5.09 -3.91
C MET A 56 14.64 -6.38 -4.54
N ARG A 57 15.12 -7.30 -3.71
CA ARG A 57 15.50 -8.65 -4.17
C ARG A 57 14.24 -9.47 -4.45
N ARG A 58 14.37 -10.46 -5.33
CA ARG A 58 13.24 -11.30 -5.74
C ARG A 58 12.68 -12.09 -4.56
N GLU A 59 13.56 -12.55 -3.67
CA GLU A 59 13.23 -13.33 -2.49
C GLU A 59 12.40 -12.49 -1.51
N ASP A 60 12.82 -11.24 -1.29
CA ASP A 60 12.11 -10.27 -0.45
C ASP A 60 10.71 -9.95 -1.02
N PHE A 61 10.63 -9.79 -2.35
CA PHE A 61 9.36 -9.60 -3.03
C PHE A 61 8.42 -10.78 -2.84
N ILE A 62 8.87 -12.00 -3.14
CA ILE A 62 8.06 -13.22 -3.02
C ILE A 62 7.59 -13.40 -1.57
N SER A 63 8.48 -13.22 -0.59
CA SER A 63 8.16 -13.31 0.83
C SER A 63 7.04 -12.33 1.21
N LYS A 64 7.18 -11.06 0.84
CA LYS A 64 6.16 -10.04 1.13
C LYS A 64 4.81 -10.32 0.47
N ILE A 65 4.80 -10.79 -0.78
CA ILE A 65 3.54 -11.15 -1.46
C ILE A 65 2.85 -12.31 -0.74
N LYS A 66 3.60 -13.35 -0.36
CA LYS A 66 3.04 -14.47 0.41
C LYS A 66 2.43 -13.99 1.71
N THR A 67 3.13 -13.14 2.46
CA THR A 67 2.60 -12.54 3.70
C THR A 67 1.33 -11.73 3.43
N ALA A 68 1.30 -10.90 2.39
CA ALA A 68 0.12 -10.09 2.07
C ALA A 68 -1.10 -10.93 1.68
N VAL A 69 -0.91 -12.04 0.96
CA VAL A 69 -1.99 -12.96 0.58
C VAL A 69 -2.53 -13.74 1.79
N ILE A 70 -1.64 -14.19 2.68
CA ILE A 70 -2.02 -14.98 3.86
C ILE A 70 -2.65 -14.10 4.94
N ASN A 71 -2.05 -12.95 5.24
CA ASN A 71 -2.50 -12.03 6.28
C ASN A 71 -3.42 -10.97 5.69
N ASN A 72 -4.57 -11.39 5.16
CA ASN A 72 -5.54 -10.49 4.52
C ASN A 72 -6.15 -9.52 5.55
N HIS A 73 -5.41 -8.47 5.90
CA HIS A 73 -5.88 -7.34 6.69
C HIS A 73 -6.33 -6.23 5.73
N PRO A 74 -7.63 -6.17 5.37
CA PRO A 74 -8.15 -5.04 4.65
C PRO A 74 -7.92 -3.78 5.50
N VAL A 75 -7.24 -2.79 4.93
CA VAL A 75 -7.16 -1.45 5.51
C VAL A 75 -8.60 -0.90 5.57
N HIS A 76 -9.18 -0.90 6.78
CA HIS A 76 -10.50 -0.37 7.07
C HIS A 76 -10.42 1.13 7.30
N PHE A 77 -11.27 1.87 6.60
CA PHE A 77 -11.27 3.34 6.54
C PHE A 77 -12.08 4.02 7.65
N ASP A 78 -12.61 3.25 8.61
CA ASP A 78 -13.58 3.70 9.61
C ASP A 78 -13.04 4.75 10.61
N SER A 79 -11.78 5.20 10.44
CA SER A 79 -11.12 6.20 11.29
C SER A 79 -10.95 7.57 10.63
N LEU A 80 -11.42 7.79 9.40
CA LEU A 80 -11.25 9.06 8.66
C LEU A 80 -12.50 9.95 8.63
N SER A 81 -13.52 9.67 9.46
CA SER A 81 -14.58 10.63 9.77
C SER A 81 -14.21 11.44 11.02
N ALA A 82 -13.43 12.50 10.83
CA ALA A 82 -13.35 13.64 11.74
C ALA A 82 -13.15 14.90 10.90
#